data_AF-W7PWG3-F1
#
_entry.id   AF-W7PWG3-F1
#
_cell.length_a   1.000
_cell.length_b   1.000
_cell.length_c   1.000
_cell.angle_alpha   90.00
_cell.angle_beta   90.00
_cell.angle_gamma   90.00
#
_symmetry.space_group_name_H-M   'P 1'
#
loop_
_entity.id
_entity.type
_entity.pdbx_description
1 polymer ?
#
loop_
_entity_poly.entity_id
_entity_poly.type
_entity_poly.pdbx_seq_one_letter_code
_entity_poly.pdbx_strand_id
1 'polypeptide(L)'
;MFRGRRTTGERYSPELAEAHPHRDWILTRIVWLCGLERGVNRGGEVDSQRRYIYLHGTPPDQPMGVPRSHGCIRLSASSLLQVFPLAAPGTPVWLHD
;
A
#
# COMPACT_ATOMS: atom_id res chain seq x y z
N MET A 1 -2.83 3.37 11.78
CA MET A 1 -1.82 3.67 10.74
C MET A 1 -0.77 2.56 10.74
N PHE A 2 -0.05 2.37 9.64
CA PHE A 2 1.12 1.50 9.59
C PHE A 2 2.43 2.28 9.37
N ARG A 3 3.51 1.75 9.93
CA ARG A 3 4.90 2.16 9.67
C ARG A 3 5.76 0.90 9.61
N GLY A 4 6.61 0.75 8.59
CA GLY A 4 7.46 -0.45 8.45
C GLY A 4 6.68 -1.77 8.50
N ARG A 5 5.46 -1.81 7.96
CA ARG A 5 4.52 -2.96 8.00
C ARG A 5 4.04 -3.38 9.38
N ARG A 6 4.12 -2.48 10.36
CA ARG A 6 3.59 -2.67 11.71
C ARG A 6 2.50 -1.64 11.98
N THR A 7 1.45 -2.04 12.69
CA THR A 7 0.47 -1.09 13.19
C THR A 7 1.14 -0.16 14.20
N THR A 8 0.86 1.14 14.13
CA THR A 8 1.38 2.13 15.08
C THR A 8 0.40 2.44 16.20
N GLY A 9 -0.85 1.95 16.12
CA GLY A 9 -1.93 2.35 17.03
C GLY A 9 -2.50 3.76 16.76
N GLU A 10 -1.77 4.63 16.06
CA GLU A 10 -2.26 5.96 15.68
C GLU A 10 -3.47 5.87 14.72
N ARG A 11 -4.46 6.72 14.95
CA ARG A 11 -5.59 6.94 14.03
C ARG A 11 -5.33 8.19 13.21
N TYR A 12 -5.64 8.12 11.92
CA TYR A 12 -5.55 9.27 11.03
C TYR A 12 -6.60 10.31 11.40
N SER A 13 -6.24 11.60 11.31
CA SER A 13 -7.17 12.72 11.32
C SER A 13 -6.65 13.83 10.39
N PRO A 14 -7.52 14.73 9.89
CA PRO A 14 -7.11 15.87 9.07
C PRO A 14 -6.07 16.76 9.78
N GLU A 15 -6.24 17.01 11.07
CA GLU A 15 -5.33 17.84 11.87
C GLU A 15 -3.93 17.21 11.95
N LEU A 16 -3.87 15.89 12.08
CA LEU A 16 -2.61 15.15 12.07
C LEU A 16 -1.97 15.15 10.66
N ALA A 17 -2.77 15.17 9.61
CA ALA A 17 -2.30 15.29 8.23
C ALA A 17 -1.69 16.68 7.97
N GLU A 18 -2.35 17.74 8.43
CA GLU A 18 -1.89 19.12 8.34
C GLU A 18 -0.60 19.35 9.13
N ALA A 19 -0.50 18.77 10.33
CA ALA A 19 0.73 18.83 11.14
C ALA A 19 1.91 18.06 10.51
N HIS A 20 1.64 17.10 9.62
CA HIS A 20 2.65 16.25 9.00
C HIS A 20 2.41 16.07 7.48
N PRO A 21 2.50 17.14 6.67
CA PRO A 21 2.04 17.14 5.28
C PRO A 21 2.86 16.24 4.35
N HIS A 22 4.08 15.88 4.74
CA HIS A 22 4.98 15.03 3.96
C HIS A 22 4.98 13.56 4.43
N ARG A 23 4.19 13.22 5.45
CA ARG A 23 4.11 11.86 5.97
C ARG A 23 3.32 10.97 4.99
N ASP A 24 3.84 9.79 4.68
CA ASP A 24 3.08 8.80 3.90
C ASP A 24 2.07 8.08 4.81
N TRP A 25 0.79 8.23 4.46
CA TRP A 25 -0.33 7.74 5.25
C TRP A 25 -0.76 6.36 4.76
N ILE A 26 -0.24 5.31 5.42
CA ILE A 26 -0.61 3.92 5.16
C ILE A 26 -1.71 3.52 6.14
N LEU A 27 -2.94 3.38 5.61
CA LEU A 27 -4.16 3.21 6.39
C LEU A 27 -4.86 1.87 6.11
N THR A 28 -5.86 1.57 6.94
CA THR A 28 -6.82 0.47 6.78
C THR A 28 -6.20 -0.94 6.89
N ARG A 29 -5.46 -1.40 5.87
CA ARG A 29 -4.78 -2.71 5.80
C ARG A 29 -3.55 -2.62 4.91
N ILE A 30 -2.71 -3.65 4.94
CA ILE A 30 -1.61 -3.86 3.99
C ILE A 30 -1.78 -5.24 3.36
N VAL A 31 -1.76 -5.31 2.02
CA VAL A 31 -1.66 -6.57 1.26
C VAL A 31 -0.31 -6.60 0.56
N TRP A 32 0.56 -7.50 1.00
CA TRP A 32 1.96 -7.52 0.58
C TRP A 32 2.11 -8.05 -0.83
N LEU A 33 2.92 -7.39 -1.65
CA LEU A 33 3.34 -7.91 -2.94
C LEU A 33 4.74 -8.52 -2.80
N CYS A 34 4.82 -9.83 -3.01
CA CYS A 34 6.07 -10.57 -2.86
C CYS A 34 6.94 -10.61 -4.13
N GLY A 35 6.35 -10.28 -5.29
CA GLY A 35 6.91 -10.60 -6.59
C GLY A 35 6.85 -12.10 -6.90
N LEU A 36 6.68 -12.45 -8.18
CA LEU A 36 6.63 -13.83 -8.65
C LEU A 36 7.79 -14.18 -9.57
N GLU A 37 8.46 -13.19 -10.16
CA GLU A 37 9.52 -13.36 -11.14
C GLU A 37 10.89 -13.23 -10.47
N ARG A 38 11.56 -14.39 -10.32
CA ARG A 38 12.89 -14.47 -9.70
C ARG A 38 13.92 -13.71 -10.53
N GLY A 39 14.75 -12.90 -9.88
CA GLY A 39 15.75 -12.05 -10.52
C GLY A 39 15.19 -10.75 -11.10
N VAL A 40 13.88 -10.53 -11.05
CA VAL A 40 13.21 -9.30 -11.50
C VAL A 40 12.51 -8.63 -10.33
N ASN A 41 11.21 -8.91 -10.12
CA ASN A 41 10.41 -8.35 -9.02
C ASN A 41 10.45 -9.19 -7.74
N ARG A 42 11.23 -10.29 -7.75
CA ARG A 42 11.61 -11.08 -6.58
C ARG A 42 13.12 -11.39 -6.57
N GLY A 43 13.86 -10.77 -5.65
CA GLY A 43 15.30 -10.92 -5.51
C GLY A 43 16.16 -10.18 -6.52
N GLY A 44 15.57 -9.38 -7.42
CA GLY A 44 16.28 -8.51 -8.36
C GLY A 44 16.25 -7.03 -7.96
N GLU A 45 16.63 -6.15 -8.88
CA GLU A 45 16.73 -4.70 -8.66
C GLU A 45 15.37 -4.02 -8.41
N VAL A 46 14.28 -4.64 -8.87
CA VAL A 46 12.91 -4.14 -8.70
C VAL A 46 12.08 -4.99 -7.74
N ASP A 47 12.74 -5.65 -6.78
CA ASP A 47 12.09 -6.53 -5.79
C ASP A 47 10.98 -5.82 -5.00
N SER A 48 9.72 -6.23 -5.23
CA SER A 48 8.54 -5.64 -4.59
C SER A 48 8.55 -5.82 -3.07
N GLN A 49 8.96 -7.00 -2.60
CA GLN A 49 8.99 -7.32 -1.19
C GLN A 49 10.09 -6.55 -0.46
N ARG A 50 11.30 -6.44 -1.01
CA ARG A 50 12.41 -5.69 -0.40
C ARG A 50 12.16 -4.19 -0.43
N ARG A 51 11.49 -3.69 -1.47
CA ARG A 51 11.16 -2.27 -1.65
C ARG A 51 9.90 -1.83 -0.91
N TYR A 52 9.27 -2.71 -0.12
CA TYR A 52 8.07 -2.39 0.66
C TYR A 52 6.88 -1.97 -0.22
N ILE A 53 6.68 -2.64 -1.35
CA ILE A 53 5.55 -2.39 -2.25
C ILE A 53 4.35 -3.25 -1.83
N TYR A 54 3.19 -2.62 -1.68
CA TYR A 54 1.95 -3.28 -1.27
C TYR A 54 0.72 -2.45 -1.66
N LEU A 55 -0.45 -3.09 -1.59
CA LEU A 55 -1.73 -2.40 -1.63
C LEU A 55 -2.06 -1.90 -0.22
N HIS A 56 -2.49 -0.65 -0.10
CA HIS A 56 -2.93 -0.09 1.17
C HIS A 56 -3.99 1.00 1.02
N GLY A 57 -4.64 1.31 2.14
CA GLY A 57 -5.60 2.40 2.23
C GLY A 57 -4.88 3.74 2.33
N THR A 58 -5.52 4.79 1.87
CA THR A 58 -4.99 6.17 1.92
C THR A 58 -6.06 7.14 2.41
N PRO A 59 -5.69 8.36 2.87
CA PRO A 59 -6.66 9.39 3.22
C PRO A 59 -7.61 9.73 2.06
N PRO A 60 -8.85 10.17 2.36
CA PRO A 60 -9.89 10.38 1.34
C PRO A 60 -9.61 11.57 0.40
N ASP A 61 -8.70 12.47 0.77
CA ASP A 61 -8.29 13.62 -0.03
C ASP A 61 -7.19 13.29 -1.06
N GLN A 62 -6.67 12.05 -1.04
CA GLN A 62 -5.63 11.63 -1.98
C GLN A 62 -6.24 11.26 -3.34
N PRO A 63 -5.61 11.69 -4.46
CA PRO A 63 -6.15 11.42 -5.79
C PRO A 63 -6.07 9.93 -6.12
N MET A 64 -7.18 9.37 -6.60
CA MET A 64 -7.25 8.00 -7.15
C MET A 64 -6.98 8.01 -8.65
N GLY A 65 -6.34 6.96 -9.17
CA GLY A 65 -6.02 6.83 -10.60
C GLY A 65 -4.86 7.71 -11.09
N VAL A 66 -4.17 8.43 -10.18
CA VAL A 66 -3.02 9.27 -10.52
C VAL A 66 -1.73 8.67 -9.94
N PRO A 67 -0.66 8.52 -10.73
CA PRO A 67 0.64 8.04 -10.24
C PRO A 67 1.27 9.03 -9.24
N ARG A 68 1.08 8.79 -7.94
CA ARG A 68 1.55 9.67 -6.84
C ARG A 68 2.18 8.92 -5.67
N SER A 69 2.44 7.62 -5.82
CA SER A 69 3.05 6.80 -4.76
C SER A 69 4.56 6.63 -4.98
N HIS A 70 5.26 6.23 -3.92
CA HIS A 70 6.66 5.77 -4.00
C HIS A 70 6.79 4.33 -4.55
N GLY A 71 5.78 3.87 -5.28
CA GLY A 71 5.68 2.52 -5.86
C GLY A 71 4.51 1.68 -5.32
N CYS A 72 4.00 1.98 -4.12
CA CYS A 72 2.82 1.29 -3.57
C CYS A 72 1.54 1.54 -4.37
N ILE A 73 0.55 0.66 -4.23
CA ILE A 73 -0.75 0.81 -4.88
C ILE A 73 -1.73 1.34 -3.83
N ARG A 74 -2.22 2.57 -4.03
CA ARG A 74 -3.17 3.21 -3.12
C ARG A 74 -4.59 2.82 -3.50
N LEU A 75 -5.38 2.45 -2.50
CA LEU A 75 -6.82 2.25 -2.61
C LEU A 75 -7.54 3.18 -1.65
N SER A 76 -8.79 3.51 -1.97
CA SER A 76 -9.73 4.06 -1.00
C SER A 76 -9.93 3.05 0.14
N ALA A 77 -10.34 3.54 1.31
CA ALA A 77 -10.59 2.66 2.46
C ALA A 77 -11.69 1.61 2.15
N SER A 78 -12.76 2.00 1.44
CA SER A 78 -13.85 1.10 1.08
C SER A 78 -13.40 0.02 0.10
N SER A 79 -12.68 0.38 -0.96
CA SER A 79 -12.16 -0.58 -1.94
C SER A 79 -11.18 -1.56 -1.29
N LEU A 80 -10.30 -1.08 -0.41
CA LEU A 80 -9.36 -1.96 0.28
C LEU A 80 -10.09 -2.96 1.20
N LEU A 81 -11.14 -2.52 1.90
CA LEU A 81 -11.94 -3.42 2.75
C LEU A 81 -12.73 -4.47 1.94
N GLN A 82 -13.04 -4.20 0.67
CA GLN A 82 -13.63 -5.20 -0.23
C GLN A 82 -12.59 -6.20 -0.74
N VAL A 83 -11.39 -5.74 -1.10
CA VAL A 83 -10.31 -6.59 -1.65
C VAL A 83 -9.67 -7.46 -0.57
N PHE A 84 -9.40 -6.88 0.61
CA PHE A 84 -8.65 -7.55 1.67
C PHE A 84 -9.15 -8.95 2.07
N PRO A 85 -10.46 -9.19 2.29
CA PRO A 85 -10.96 -10.52 2.64
C PRO A 85 -10.86 -11.55 1.50
N LEU A 86 -10.76 -11.10 0.24
CA LEU A 86 -10.64 -11.95 -0.94
C LEU A 86 -9.17 -12.28 -1.27
N ALA A 87 -8.24 -11.45 -0.81
CA ALA A 87 -6.81 -11.56 -1.10
C ALA A 87 -6.08 -12.44 -0.08
N ALA A 88 -6.36 -13.74 -0.08
CA ALA A 88 -5.60 -14.70 0.71
C ALA A 88 -4.09 -14.68 0.33
N PRO A 89 -3.17 -15.02 1.25
CA PRO A 89 -1.76 -15.16 0.90
C PRO A 89 -1.57 -16.13 -0.26
N GLY A 90 -0.87 -15.68 -1.30
CA GLY A 90 -0.66 -16.44 -2.53
C GLY A 90 -1.66 -16.12 -3.66
N THR A 91 -2.69 -15.30 -3.41
CA THR A 91 -3.56 -14.77 -4.47
C THR A 91 -2.70 -14.01 -5.48
N PRO A 92 -2.71 -14.41 -6.78
CA PRO A 92 -1.94 -13.73 -7.79
C PRO A 92 -2.50 -12.33 -8.05
N VAL A 93 -1.60 -11.36 -8.24
CA VAL A 93 -1.95 -10.00 -8.66
C VAL A 93 -1.28 -9.78 -10.01
N TRP A 94 -2.11 -9.55 -11.02
CA TRP A 94 -1.64 -9.20 -12.36
C TRP A 94 -1.58 -7.68 -12.47
N LEU A 95 -0.40 -7.15 -12.79
CA LEU A 95 -0.19 -5.74 -13.10
C LEU A 95 0.04 -5.63 -14.60
N HIS A 96 -0.74 -4.80 -15.26
CA HIS A 96 -0.65 -4.55 -16.69
C HIS A 96 -0.86 -3.05 -16.96
N ASP A 97 -0.52 -2.64 -18.17
CA ASP A 97 -0.73 -1.28 -18.68
C ASP A 97 -2.19 -1.01 -19.04
#